data_AF-A0AAU6R248-F1
#
_entry.id   AF-A0AAU6R248-F1
#
_cell.length_a   1.000
_cell.length_b   1.000
_cell.length_c   1.000
_cell.angle_alpha   90.00
_cell.angle_beta   90.00
_cell.angle_gamma   90.00
#
_symmetry.space_group_name_H-M   'P 1'
#
loop_
_entity.id
_entity.type
_entity.pdbx_description
1 polymer ?
#
loop_
_entity_poly.entity_id
_entity_poly.type
_entity_poly.pdbx_seq_one_letter_code
_entity_poly.pdbx_strand_id
1 'polypeptide(L)'
;MSENTAKLARSPEAIDKDFADLMASKLPDTIARDKFERLWDETNAIAAQTVLTPQGQQYLALLKRMHQTFESSYPESGPINGFGNRRR
;
A
#
# COMPACT_ATOMS: atom_id res chain seq x y z
N MET A 1 3.64 -29.68 -21.63
CA MET A 1 2.54 -29.02 -20.88
C MET A 1 3.18 -28.08 -19.89
N SER A 2 3.35 -26.82 -20.25
CA SER A 2 3.93 -25.81 -19.36
C SER A 2 2.80 -25.22 -18.52
N GLU A 3 2.58 -25.78 -17.34
CA GLU A 3 1.81 -25.10 -16.28
C GLU A 3 2.63 -23.91 -15.80
N ASN A 4 2.70 -22.87 -16.63
CA ASN A 4 3.09 -21.56 -16.16
C ASN A 4 1.89 -21.07 -15.36
N THR A 5 1.89 -21.42 -14.07
CA THR A 5 0.99 -20.87 -13.06
C THR A 5 1.15 -19.35 -13.10
N ALA A 6 0.39 -18.70 -13.98
CA ALA A 6 -0.10 -17.35 -13.77
C ALA A 6 -0.86 -17.44 -12.45
N LYS A 7 -0.12 -17.29 -11.35
CA LYS A 7 -0.64 -17.09 -10.00
C LYS A 7 -1.78 -16.11 -10.19
N LEU A 8 -3.03 -16.59 -10.09
CA LEU A 8 -4.24 -15.82 -10.36
C LEU A 8 -4.03 -14.44 -9.74
N ALA A 9 -3.81 -13.44 -10.60
CA ALA A 9 -3.51 -12.10 -10.12
C ALA A 9 -4.69 -11.70 -9.22
N ARG A 10 -4.40 -11.41 -7.95
CA ARG A 10 -5.45 -11.10 -6.97
C ARG A 10 -6.26 -9.93 -7.51
N SER A 11 -7.58 -10.02 -7.41
CA SER A 11 -8.45 -8.94 -7.90
C SER A 11 -8.18 -7.64 -7.14
N PRO A 12 -8.43 -6.47 -7.76
CA PRO A 12 -8.26 -5.18 -7.09
C PRO A 12 -9.02 -5.09 -5.77
N GLU A 13 -10.22 -5.67 -5.70
CA GLU A 13 -11.06 -5.67 -4.50
C GLU A 13 -10.44 -6.47 -3.35
N ALA A 14 -9.77 -7.58 -3.67
CA ALA A 14 -9.09 -8.39 -2.67
C ALA A 14 -7.89 -7.64 -2.07
N ILE A 15 -7.14 -6.90 -2.89
CA ILE A 15 -6.00 -6.10 -2.41
C ILE A 15 -6.52 -4.90 -1.61
N ASP A 16 -7.58 -4.24 -2.08
CA ASP A 16 -8.20 -3.12 -1.36
C ASP A 16 -8.70 -3.52 0.03
N LYS A 17 -9.26 -4.72 0.16
CA LYS A 17 -9.66 -5.27 1.46
C LYS A 17 -8.45 -5.47 2.39
N ASP A 18 -7.38 -6.10 1.92
CA ASP A 18 -6.17 -6.29 2.73
C ASP A 18 -5.56 -4.95 3.16
N PHE A 19 -5.61 -3.95 2.28
CA PHE A 19 -5.19 -2.60 2.61
C PHE A 19 -6.10 -1.97 3.67
N ALA A 20 -7.42 -2.09 3.56
CA ALA A 20 -8.34 -1.62 4.59
C ALA A 20 -8.10 -2.30 5.94
N ASP A 21 -7.85 -3.61 5.95
CA ASP A 21 -7.52 -4.39 7.15
C ASP A 21 -6.18 -3.93 7.75
N LEU A 22 -5.17 -3.63 6.92
CA LEU A 22 -3.90 -3.06 7.36
C LEU A 22 -4.11 -1.71 8.06
N MET A 23 -4.89 -0.82 7.46
CA MET A 23 -5.18 0.51 8.03
C MET A 23 -5.99 0.41 9.33
N ALA A 24 -6.92 -0.55 9.42
CA ALA A 24 -7.72 -0.78 10.63
C ALA A 24 -6.91 -1.39 11.78
N SER A 25 -5.83 -2.12 11.48
CA SER A 25 -5.00 -2.83 12.46
C SER A 25 -4.18 -1.90 13.36
N LYS A 26 -4.04 -0.61 13.03
CA LYS A 26 -3.29 0.41 13.81
C LYS A 26 -1.93 -0.08 14.29
N LEU A 27 -1.19 -0.70 13.38
CA LEU A 27 0.14 -1.25 13.67
C LEU A 27 1.14 -0.11 13.92
N PRO A 28 2.24 -0.38 14.65
CA PRO A 28 3.35 0.56 14.73
C PRO A 28 3.89 0.92 13.34
N ASP A 29 4.29 2.18 13.15
CA ASP A 29 4.66 2.76 11.85
C ASP A 29 5.61 1.88 11.03
N THR A 30 6.66 1.33 11.66
CA THR A 30 7.63 0.46 10.99
C THR A 30 7.00 -0.80 10.44
N ILE A 31 6.14 -1.45 11.22
CA ILE A 31 5.43 -2.68 10.82
C ILE A 31 4.37 -2.37 9.77
N ALA A 32 3.67 -1.24 9.92
CA ALA A 32 2.69 -0.79 8.95
C ALA A 32 3.33 -0.51 7.59
N ARG A 33 4.51 0.14 7.58
CA ARG A 33 5.26 0.49 6.36
C ARG A 33 5.80 -0.74 5.66
N ASP A 34 6.41 -1.68 6.38
CA ASP A 34 6.85 -2.97 5.82
C ASP A 34 5.70 -3.75 5.15
N LYS A 35 4.51 -3.75 5.77
CA LYS A 35 3.34 -4.44 5.22
C LYS A 35 2.74 -3.69 4.03
N PHE A 36 2.69 -2.37 4.10
CA PHE A 36 2.26 -1.51 3.02
C PHE A 36 3.15 -1.68 1.79
N GLU A 37 4.47 -1.67 1.94
CA GLU A 37 5.43 -1.85 0.84
C GLU A 37 5.22 -3.18 0.11
N ARG A 38 4.96 -4.27 0.84
CA ARG A 38 4.67 -5.58 0.21
C ARG A 38 3.38 -5.55 -0.60
N LEU A 39 2.32 -4.95 -0.06
CA LEU A 39 1.03 -4.79 -0.77
C LEU A 39 1.18 -3.86 -1.98
N TRP A 40 1.99 -2.81 -1.83
CA TRP A 40 2.32 -1.86 -2.88
C TRP A 40 3.04 -2.55 -4.05
N ASP A 41 4.09 -3.30 -3.76
CA ASP A 41 4.89 -4.00 -4.77
C ASP A 41 4.07 -5.07 -5.50
N GLU A 42 3.24 -5.82 -4.77
CA GLU A 42 2.32 -6.78 -5.39
C GLU A 42 1.35 -6.08 -6.35
N THR A 43 0.71 -5.01 -5.91
CA THR A 43 -0.26 -4.25 -6.72
C THR A 43 0.42 -3.60 -7.93
N ASN A 44 1.63 -3.06 -7.74
CA ASN A 44 2.43 -2.45 -8.80
C ASN A 44 2.90 -3.47 -9.83
N ALA A 45 3.30 -4.68 -9.41
CA ALA A 45 3.66 -5.76 -10.31
C ALA A 45 2.47 -6.19 -11.18
N ILE A 46 1.26 -6.25 -10.61
CA ILE A 46 0.04 -6.58 -11.37
C ILE A 46 -0.33 -5.41 -12.31
N ALA A 47 -0.27 -4.17 -11.82
CA ALA A 47 -0.54 -2.98 -12.62
C ALA A 47 0.40 -2.89 -13.83
N ALA A 48 1.70 -3.16 -13.64
CA ALA A 48 2.69 -3.16 -14.72
C ALA A 48 2.38 -4.21 -15.79
N GLN A 49 1.96 -5.42 -15.39
CA GLN A 49 1.57 -6.49 -16.31
C GLN A 49 0.27 -6.17 -17.08
N THR A 50 -0.60 -5.34 -16.50
CA THR A 50 -1.95 -5.08 -17.03
C THR A 50 -2.14 -3.63 -17.53
N VAL A 51 -1.07 -2.83 -17.59
CA VAL A 51 -1.12 -1.36 -17.76
C VAL A 51 -1.87 -0.89 -19.01
N LEU A 52 -1.87 -1.70 -20.08
CA LEU A 52 -2.54 -1.41 -21.35
C LEU A 52 -4.00 -1.89 -21.39
N THR A 53 -4.53 -2.40 -20.28
CA THR A 53 -5.89 -2.93 -20.19
C THR A 53 -6.76 -2.05 -19.28
N PRO A 54 -8.09 -2.11 -19.41
CA PRO A 54 -9.00 -1.46 -18.46
C PRO A 54 -8.77 -1.91 -17.00
N GLN A 55 -8.32 -3.15 -16.81
CA GLN A 55 -8.02 -3.70 -15.48
C GLN A 55 -6.76 -3.05 -14.89
N GLY A 56 -5.76 -2.73 -15.71
CA GLY A 56 -4.57 -1.98 -15.26
C GLY A 56 -4.93 -0.60 -14.71
N GLN A 57 -5.92 0.07 -15.31
CA GLN A 57 -6.40 1.36 -14.80
C GLN A 57 -7.00 1.25 -13.39
N GLN A 58 -7.66 0.12 -13.07
CA GLN A 58 -8.20 -0.13 -11.74
C GLN A 58 -7.07 -0.31 -10.71
N TYR A 59 -6.01 -1.06 -11.03
CA TYR A 59 -4.85 -1.20 -10.14
C TYR A 59 -4.08 0.11 -9.97
N LEU A 60 -3.95 0.93 -11.03
CA LEU A 60 -3.33 2.26 -10.92
C LEU A 60 -4.14 3.21 -10.05
N ALA A 61 -5.47 3.17 -10.14
CA ALA A 61 -6.35 3.94 -9.25
C ALA A 61 -6.23 3.47 -7.80
N LEU A 62 -6.14 2.15 -7.58
CA LEU A 62 -5.93 1.55 -6.26
C LEU A 62 -4.59 1.99 -5.66
N LEU A 63 -3.49 1.92 -6.40
CA LEU A 63 -2.18 2.40 -5.96
C LEU A 63 -2.23 3.86 -5.52
N LYS A 64 -2.85 4.76 -6.30
CA LYS A 64 -2.99 6.17 -5.92
C LYS A 64 -3.72 6.34 -4.59
N ARG A 65 -4.84 5.63 -4.40
CA ARG A 65 -5.62 5.68 -3.15
C ARG A 65 -4.84 5.12 -1.96
N MET A 66 -4.17 3.99 -2.15
CA MET A 66 -3.34 3.36 -1.13
C MET A 66 -2.25 4.32 -0.64
N HIS A 67 -1.51 4.96 -1.56
CA HIS A 67 -0.46 5.92 -1.21
C HIS A 67 -0.99 7.10 -0.41
N GLN A 68 -2.04 7.76 -0.92
CA GLN A 68 -2.65 8.93 -0.26
C GLN A 68 -3.17 8.60 1.15
N THR A 69 -3.79 7.43 1.30
CA THR A 69 -4.38 7.00 2.57
C THR A 69 -3.29 6.63 3.59
N PHE A 70 -2.25 5.95 3.11
CA PHE A 70 -1.13 5.54 3.96
C PHE A 70 -0.33 6.76 4.45
N GLU A 71 0.06 7.68 3.57
CA GLU A 71 0.79 8.91 3.95
C GLU A 71 -0.01 9.82 4.90
N SER A 72 -1.34 9.86 4.75
CA SER A 72 -2.20 10.60 5.68
C SER A 72 -2.21 10.01 7.10
N SER A 73 -2.05 8.68 7.22
CA SER A 73 -2.11 7.97 8.50
C SER A 73 -0.74 7.73 9.12
N TYR A 74 0.30 7.61 8.29
CA TYR A 74 1.69 7.32 8.64
C TYR A 74 2.62 8.29 7.90
N PRO A 75 2.65 9.58 8.30
CA PRO A 75 3.51 10.56 7.66
C PRO A 75 4.99 10.17 7.82
N GLU A 76 5.79 10.24 6.75
CA GLU A 76 7.25 9.99 6.81
C GLU A 76 7.98 10.89 7.81
N SER A 77 7.38 12.04 8.09
CA SER A 77 7.78 12.90 9.18
C SER A 77 7.04 12.45 10.44
N GLY A 78 7.71 11.67 11.30
CA GLY A 78 7.28 11.51 12.69
C GLY A 78 6.97 12.88 13.33
N PRO A 79 6.22 12.95 14.44
CA PRO A 79 5.75 14.22 15.00
C PRO A 79 6.89 15.22 15.06
N ILE A 80 6.77 16.31 14.29
CA ILE A 80 7.57 17.52 14.49
C ILE A 80 7.16 18.00 15.89
N ASN A 81 7.84 17.52 16.92
CA ASN A 81 8.15 18.19 18.19
C ASN A 81 8.56 17.18 19.27
N GLY A 82 9.79 16.71 19.13
CA GLY A 82 10.59 16.16 20.21
C GLY A 82 11.84 17.00 20.47
N PHE A 83 11.76 18.34 20.58
CA PHE A 83 12.83 19.16 21.17
C PHE A 83 12.26 20.43 21.83
N GLY A 84 12.39 20.53 23.16
CA GLY A 84 12.05 21.77 23.84
C GLY A 84 12.01 21.77 25.37
N ASN A 85 12.72 20.88 26.07
CA ASN A 85 12.95 21.14 27.50
C ASN A 85 14.01 22.25 27.62
N ARG A 86 13.60 23.52 27.75
CA ARG A 86 14.42 24.59 28.35
C ARG A 86 13.60 25.84 28.73
N ARG A 87 13.32 25.93 30.03
CA ARG A 87 13.24 27.13 30.89
C ARG A 87 13.12 28.50 30.20
N ARG A 88 12.04 29.22 30.49
CA ARG A 88 12.09 30.49 31.25
C ARG A 88 10.73 30.84 31.83
#